data_AF-A0A1M5WMM4-F1
#
_entry.id   AF-A0A1M5WMM4-F1
#
_cell.length_a   1.000
_cell.length_b   1.000
_cell.length_c   1.000
_cell.angle_alpha   90.00
_cell.angle_beta   90.00
_cell.angle_gamma   90.00
#
_symmetry.space_group_name_H-M   'P 1'
#
loop_
_entity.id
_entity.type
_entity.pdbx_description
1 polymer ?
#
loop_
_entity_poly.entity_id
_entity_poly.type
_entity_poly.pdbx_seq_one_letter_code
_entity_poly.pdbx_strand_id
1 'polypeptide(L)'
;MKRIKIALGFAFLATLIIACKEKKSTEDKKDTSIKTYAEISIAEGGEWVDGPRGHKEYIDGHFKNVTSLKVPKEHTDHSWYIRYEGPGWESNKVGYRLYLDWRNAIDIFGKTTDSLVLSKVGLDGFDSYHEKQSWGTDILKVGKGLGIGSIGREVDHKMFHFREVDSTFASVKNTEKSSSVLVNYYGWKTAGEKVDLTSELEIYPDKRYTKHTIQTSTALEGVCTGIINHGVNYFEKDSENDKWGYIATYGVQTLVPDNLGMAIFYEKATAEVKEGEFDYLLKFKPTTNPVTFYFLGAWEQEKDGIKTQEEFLKYLDNQLELLNTNNVLN
;
A
#
# COMPACT_ATOMS: atom_id res chain seq x y z
N MET A 1 100.75 -10.57 24.02
CA MET A 1 100.76 -10.96 22.59
C MET A 1 99.33 -11.12 22.12
N LYS A 2 99.01 -10.62 20.91
CA LYS A 2 97.72 -10.62 20.20
C LYS A 2 96.76 -9.46 20.49
N ARG A 3 96.88 -8.47 19.60
CA ARG A 3 95.85 -7.51 19.14
C ARG A 3 94.65 -8.27 18.58
N ILE A 4 93.43 -7.73 18.73
CA ILE A 4 92.25 -7.82 17.83
C ILE A 4 91.30 -6.70 18.31
N LYS A 5 91.33 -5.53 17.66
CA LYS A 5 90.53 -5.07 16.51
C LYS A 5 89.14 -4.55 16.90
N ILE A 6 89.03 -3.23 16.76
CA ILE A 6 87.85 -2.38 16.73
C ILE A 6 86.92 -2.81 15.58
N ALA A 7 85.62 -2.93 15.86
CA ALA A 7 84.54 -2.89 14.88
C ALA A 7 83.37 -2.13 15.52
N LEU A 8 83.26 -0.84 15.19
CA LEU A 8 82.20 -0.27 14.33
C LEU A 8 80.78 -0.57 14.82
N GLY A 9 80.19 0.47 15.40
CA GLY A 9 78.76 0.53 15.69
C GLY A 9 77.94 0.66 14.42
N PHE A 10 76.74 0.07 14.47
CA PHE A 10 75.56 0.52 13.76
C PHE A 10 74.37 0.17 14.65
N ALA A 11 73.83 1.19 15.33
CA ALA A 11 72.56 1.07 16.02
C ALA A 11 71.47 1.01 14.95
N PHE A 12 70.88 -0.17 14.76
CA PHE A 12 69.72 -0.38 13.92
C PHE A 12 68.49 0.21 14.64
N LEU A 13 68.15 1.46 14.34
CA LEU A 13 66.89 2.06 14.75
C LEU A 13 65.81 1.51 13.81
N ALA A 14 65.11 0.45 14.22
CA ALA A 14 63.96 -0.08 13.49
C ALA A 14 62.80 0.91 13.63
N THR A 15 62.64 1.81 12.66
CA THR A 15 61.42 2.60 12.47
C THR A 15 60.33 1.68 11.94
N LEU A 16 59.43 1.26 12.84
CA LEU A 16 58.14 0.66 12.49
C LEU A 16 57.31 1.72 11.76
N ILE A 17 57.39 1.73 10.43
CA ILE A 17 56.42 2.41 9.58
C ILE A 17 55.15 1.56 9.64
N ILE A 18 54.23 1.91 10.54
CA ILE A 18 52.85 1.44 10.48
C ILE A 18 52.25 2.11 9.24
N ALA A 19 52.31 1.40 8.11
CA ALA A 19 51.52 1.73 6.95
C ALA A 19 50.05 1.46 7.32
N CYS A 20 49.36 2.50 7.81
CA CYS A 20 47.90 2.53 7.81
C CYS A 20 47.44 2.44 6.36
N LYS A 21 47.18 1.22 5.88
CA LYS A 21 46.21 1.01 4.81
C LYS A 21 44.88 1.44 5.39
N GLU A 22 44.51 2.70 5.16
CA GLU A 22 43.11 3.09 5.16
C GLU A 22 42.39 2.14 4.21
N LYS A 23 41.74 1.11 4.78
CA LYS A 23 40.61 0.49 4.12
C LYS A 23 39.60 1.62 3.99
N LYS A 24 39.59 2.27 2.83
CA LYS A 24 38.36 2.85 2.31
C LYS A 24 37.36 1.70 2.27
N SER A 25 36.56 1.58 3.33
CA SER A 25 35.25 1.00 3.22
C SER A 25 34.59 1.78 2.10
N THR A 26 34.47 1.15 0.94
CA THR A 26 33.42 1.49 0.00
C THR A 26 32.13 1.29 0.78
N GLU A 27 31.69 2.34 1.45
CA GLU A 27 30.27 2.54 1.72
C GLU A 27 29.62 2.39 0.35
N ASP A 28 28.91 1.28 0.16
CA ASP A 28 27.90 1.19 -0.88
C ASP A 28 27.06 2.46 -0.72
N LYS A 29 27.19 3.39 -1.66
CA LYS A 29 26.21 4.45 -1.86
C LYS A 29 24.91 3.72 -2.14
N LYS A 30 24.17 3.42 -1.09
CA LYS A 30 22.82 2.91 -1.17
C LYS A 30 22.06 3.95 -1.96
N ASP A 31 21.68 3.58 -3.17
CA ASP A 31 21.01 4.49 -4.10
C ASP A 31 19.76 5.05 -3.42
N THR A 32 19.83 6.31 -3.01
CA THR A 32 18.78 7.05 -2.30
C THR A 32 17.70 7.56 -3.25
N SER A 33 17.73 7.16 -4.52
CA SER A 33 16.79 7.65 -5.54
C SER A 33 15.41 6.97 -5.50
N ILE A 34 15.35 5.69 -5.11
CA ILE A 34 14.09 4.93 -5.13
C ILE A 34 13.26 5.28 -3.91
N LYS A 35 12.10 5.90 -4.15
CA LYS A 35 11.15 6.37 -3.12
C LYS A 35 9.78 5.69 -3.20
N THR A 36 9.62 4.72 -4.08
CA THR A 36 8.40 3.91 -4.19
C THR A 36 8.75 2.45 -4.38
N TYR A 37 7.88 1.57 -3.94
CA TYR A 37 8.02 0.14 -4.16
C TYR A 37 6.67 -0.57 -4.14
N ALA A 38 6.51 -1.58 -4.98
CA ALA A 38 5.40 -2.52 -4.99
C ALA A 38 5.93 -3.95 -5.08
N GLU A 39 5.26 -4.88 -4.39
CA GLU A 39 5.64 -6.28 -4.36
C GLU A 39 4.43 -7.21 -4.26
N ILE A 40 4.61 -8.43 -4.75
CA ILE A 40 3.83 -9.60 -4.39
C ILE A 40 4.83 -10.60 -3.83
N SER A 41 4.57 -11.14 -2.64
CA SER A 41 5.42 -12.14 -2.01
C SER A 41 4.61 -13.39 -1.72
N ILE A 42 5.02 -14.52 -2.28
CA ILE A 42 4.33 -15.82 -2.15
C ILE A 42 5.20 -16.81 -1.40
N ALA A 43 4.57 -17.72 -0.68
CA ALA A 43 5.23 -18.83 -0.03
C ALA A 43 5.62 -19.90 -1.07
N GLU A 44 6.86 -20.39 -1.02
CA GLU A 44 7.38 -21.48 -1.85
C GLU A 44 7.97 -22.59 -0.95
N GLY A 45 7.99 -23.82 -1.48
CA GLY A 45 8.64 -24.98 -0.84
C GLY A 45 7.81 -25.65 0.27
N GLY A 46 6.59 -25.19 0.49
CA GLY A 46 5.61 -25.75 1.43
C GLY A 46 4.50 -26.53 0.73
N GLU A 47 3.40 -26.76 1.43
CA GLU A 47 2.24 -27.49 0.91
C GLU A 47 0.90 -26.96 1.43
N TRP A 48 -0.17 -27.23 0.68
CA TRP A 48 -1.54 -26.94 1.07
C TRP A 48 -2.13 -28.08 1.90
N VAL A 49 -2.56 -27.79 3.13
CA VAL A 49 -3.20 -28.74 4.04
C VAL A 49 -4.59 -28.27 4.44
N ASP A 50 -5.44 -29.19 4.93
CA ASP A 50 -6.71 -28.78 5.55
C ASP A 50 -6.42 -28.07 6.87
N GLY A 51 -6.73 -26.78 6.92
CA GLY A 51 -6.51 -25.94 8.09
C GLY A 51 -7.63 -26.06 9.13
N PRO A 52 -7.37 -25.67 10.39
CA PRO A 52 -8.37 -25.68 11.47
C PRO A 52 -9.56 -24.73 11.21
N ARG A 53 -9.44 -23.81 10.25
CA ARG A 53 -10.48 -22.83 9.87
C ARG A 53 -11.48 -23.35 8.83
N GLY A 54 -11.35 -24.61 8.41
CA GLY A 54 -12.26 -25.23 7.43
C GLY A 54 -11.97 -24.85 5.97
N HIS A 55 -10.76 -24.36 5.68
CA HIS A 55 -10.25 -24.10 4.34
C HIS A 55 -8.78 -24.57 4.23
N LYS A 56 -8.20 -24.49 3.03
CA LYS A 56 -6.80 -24.88 2.81
C LYS A 56 -5.84 -23.81 3.33
N GLU A 57 -4.88 -24.22 4.14
CA GLU A 57 -3.80 -23.38 4.67
C GLU A 57 -2.46 -23.84 4.09
N TYR A 58 -1.57 -22.90 3.72
CA TYR A 58 -0.25 -23.22 3.19
C TYR A 58 0.79 -23.23 4.32
N ILE A 59 1.45 -24.36 4.54
CA ILE A 59 2.37 -24.57 5.67
C ILE A 59 3.81 -24.82 5.18
N ASP A 60 4.77 -24.63 6.08
CA ASP A 60 6.20 -24.91 5.88
C ASP A 60 6.86 -24.21 4.67
N GLY A 61 6.22 -23.15 4.17
CA GLY A 61 6.73 -22.32 3.10
C GLY A 61 7.66 -21.21 3.57
N HIS A 62 8.44 -20.67 2.63
CA HIS A 62 9.20 -19.42 2.81
C HIS A 62 8.82 -18.41 1.72
N PHE A 63 8.79 -17.13 2.09
CA PHE A 63 8.37 -16.07 1.17
C PHE A 63 9.43 -15.74 0.13
N LYS A 64 8.99 -15.58 -1.11
CA LYS A 64 9.76 -15.02 -2.21
C LYS A 64 8.94 -14.01 -3.00
N ASN A 65 9.61 -12.99 -3.53
CA ASN A 65 8.95 -11.98 -4.34
C ASN A 65 8.75 -12.48 -5.78
N VAL A 66 7.58 -12.22 -6.34
CA VAL A 66 7.22 -12.48 -7.74
C VAL A 66 6.66 -11.21 -8.37
N THR A 67 6.78 -11.08 -9.69
CA THR A 67 6.26 -9.91 -10.43
C THR A 67 4.83 -10.08 -10.91
N SER A 68 4.34 -11.33 -10.95
CA SER A 68 2.95 -11.66 -11.31
C SER A 68 2.51 -12.94 -10.63
N LEU A 69 1.20 -13.05 -10.39
CA LEU A 69 0.57 -14.17 -9.72
C LEU A 69 -0.83 -14.41 -10.31
N LYS A 70 -1.11 -15.66 -10.70
CA LYS A 70 -2.49 -16.15 -10.76
C LYS A 70 -2.87 -16.61 -9.36
N VAL A 71 -3.85 -15.97 -8.75
CA VAL A 71 -4.26 -16.28 -7.37
C VAL A 71 -4.80 -17.71 -7.31
N PRO A 72 -4.26 -18.59 -6.45
CA PRO A 72 -4.78 -19.95 -6.28
C PRO A 72 -6.23 -19.94 -5.81
N LYS A 73 -7.00 -20.98 -6.15
CA LYS A 73 -8.41 -21.08 -5.73
C LYS A 73 -8.55 -21.29 -4.22
N GLU A 74 -7.51 -21.84 -3.62
CA GLU A 74 -7.35 -22.09 -2.20
C GLU A 74 -7.11 -20.79 -1.41
N HIS A 75 -6.63 -19.73 -2.06
CA HIS A 75 -6.30 -18.47 -1.39
C HIS A 75 -7.56 -17.82 -0.80
N THR A 76 -7.51 -17.60 0.50
CA THR A 76 -8.54 -16.92 1.28
C THR A 76 -7.92 -16.31 2.53
N ASP A 77 -8.72 -15.70 3.40
CA ASP A 77 -8.25 -15.17 4.68
C ASP A 77 -7.57 -16.26 5.51
N HIS A 78 -6.38 -15.96 6.03
CA HIS A 78 -5.49 -16.85 6.78
C HIS A 78 -5.06 -18.12 6.03
N SER A 79 -4.99 -18.07 4.70
CA SER A 79 -4.41 -19.16 3.89
C SER A 79 -2.88 -19.21 3.93
N TRP A 80 -2.22 -18.16 4.43
CA TRP A 80 -0.76 -18.01 4.60
C TRP A 80 0.09 -18.08 3.32
N TYR A 81 -0.52 -18.20 2.14
CA TYR A 81 0.21 -18.37 0.88
C TYR A 81 0.78 -17.07 0.33
N ILE A 82 0.02 -15.98 0.36
CA ILE A 82 0.48 -14.65 -0.06
C ILE A 82 0.77 -13.84 1.20
N ARG A 83 1.96 -13.26 1.31
CA ARG A 83 2.33 -12.43 2.47
C ARG A 83 1.33 -11.29 2.63
N TYR A 84 0.89 -11.06 3.86
CA TYR A 84 -0.18 -10.10 4.22
C TYR A 84 -1.42 -10.17 3.30
N GLU A 85 -1.66 -11.33 2.67
CA GLU A 85 -2.85 -11.74 1.91
C GLU A 85 -3.06 -11.10 0.53
N GLY A 86 -2.04 -10.42 -0.01
CA GLY A 86 -2.08 -9.84 -1.36
C GLY A 86 -0.84 -9.03 -1.73
N PRO A 87 -0.93 -8.09 -2.69
CA PRO A 87 0.15 -7.19 -3.02
C PRO A 87 0.24 -6.04 -2.02
N GLY A 88 1.47 -5.53 -1.83
CA GLY A 88 1.75 -4.30 -1.11
C GLY A 88 2.35 -3.25 -2.03
N TRP A 89 2.06 -1.97 -1.78
CA TRP A 89 2.74 -0.86 -2.43
C TRP A 89 2.93 0.31 -1.46
N GLU A 90 4.00 1.07 -1.65
CA GLU A 90 4.38 2.15 -0.74
C GLU A 90 5.12 3.28 -1.46
N SER A 91 5.04 4.46 -0.85
CA SER A 91 6.03 5.53 -1.02
C SER A 91 6.89 5.65 0.23
N ASN A 92 7.84 6.59 0.22
CA ASN A 92 8.54 7.01 1.42
C ASN A 92 7.64 7.69 2.47
N LYS A 93 6.33 7.87 2.23
CA LYS A 93 5.40 8.51 3.18
C LYS A 93 4.39 7.55 3.79
N VAL A 94 3.90 6.59 3.02
CA VAL A 94 2.83 5.66 3.44
C VAL A 94 2.94 4.34 2.67
N GLY A 95 2.47 3.25 3.27
CA GLY A 95 2.30 1.97 2.59
C GLY A 95 0.85 1.54 2.59
N TYR A 96 0.53 0.60 1.71
CA TYR A 96 -0.78 0.01 1.55
C TYR A 96 -0.66 -1.47 1.21
N ARG A 97 -1.74 -2.20 1.42
CA ARG A 97 -1.96 -3.56 0.90
C ARG A 97 -3.36 -3.68 0.34
N LEU A 98 -3.55 -4.65 -0.56
CA LEU A 98 -4.87 -5.04 -1.07
C LEU A 98 -5.07 -6.53 -0.78
N TYR A 99 -6.18 -6.93 -0.16
CA TYR A 99 -6.52 -8.34 -0.02
C TYR A 99 -6.94 -8.91 -1.38
N LEU A 100 -6.32 -10.02 -1.82
CA LEU A 100 -6.69 -10.71 -3.06
C LEU A 100 -7.78 -11.77 -2.87
N ASP A 101 -8.36 -11.85 -1.67
CA ASP A 101 -9.50 -12.72 -1.38
C ASP A 101 -10.85 -12.00 -1.52
N TRP A 102 -11.91 -12.63 -1.00
CA TRP A 102 -13.28 -12.17 -1.11
C TRP A 102 -13.54 -10.78 -0.52
N ARG A 103 -12.68 -10.27 0.37
CA ARG A 103 -12.82 -8.94 0.98
C ARG A 103 -12.53 -7.83 -0.01
N ASN A 104 -11.49 -7.99 -0.82
CA ASN A 104 -10.95 -6.95 -1.71
C ASN A 104 -10.73 -5.59 -1.03
N ALA A 105 -10.35 -5.61 0.25
CA ALA A 105 -10.14 -4.40 1.03
C ALA A 105 -8.72 -3.86 0.86
N ILE A 106 -8.57 -2.55 1.03
CA ILE A 106 -7.30 -1.84 1.06
C ILE A 106 -7.05 -1.33 2.47
N ASP A 107 -5.94 -1.77 3.06
CA ASP A 107 -5.45 -1.30 4.36
C ASP A 107 -4.29 -0.33 4.20
N ILE A 108 -3.97 0.35 5.30
CA ILE A 108 -2.90 1.35 5.37
C ILE A 108 -1.81 0.84 6.30
N PHE A 109 -0.59 0.76 5.78
CA PHE A 109 0.61 0.65 6.60
C PHE A 109 1.10 2.06 6.95
N GLY A 110 0.87 2.45 8.20
CA GLY A 110 1.38 3.70 8.77
C GLY A 110 2.89 3.59 8.99
N LYS A 111 3.65 4.60 8.58
CA LYS A 111 5.12 4.56 8.62
C LYS A 111 5.69 5.63 9.53
N THR A 112 6.62 5.27 10.41
CA THR A 112 7.38 6.21 11.26
C THR A 112 8.75 6.57 10.68
N THR A 113 9.00 6.20 9.42
CA THR A 113 10.28 6.37 8.71
C THR A 113 10.03 6.69 7.23
N ASP A 114 10.98 7.40 6.62
CA ASP A 114 10.98 7.65 5.16
C ASP A 114 11.61 6.50 4.36
N SER A 115 12.13 5.46 5.01
CA SER A 115 12.65 4.28 4.31
C SER A 115 11.52 3.47 3.66
N LEU A 116 11.81 2.75 2.58
CA LEU A 116 10.92 1.70 2.07
C LEU A 116 10.96 0.48 3.01
N VAL A 117 9.81 -0.07 3.36
CA VAL A 117 9.64 -1.02 4.48
C VAL A 117 9.00 -2.34 4.06
N LEU A 118 8.25 -2.41 2.95
CA LEU A 118 7.45 -3.58 2.57
C LEU A 118 8.26 -4.88 2.55
N SER A 119 9.50 -4.82 2.03
CA SER A 119 10.42 -5.96 2.04
C SER A 119 10.61 -6.62 3.41
N LYS A 120 10.39 -5.88 4.51
CA LYS A 120 10.56 -6.31 5.90
C LYS A 120 9.24 -6.63 6.63
N VAL A 121 8.10 -6.35 6.02
CA VAL A 121 6.78 -6.53 6.65
C VAL A 121 6.41 -8.02 6.67
N GLY A 122 5.88 -8.52 7.79
CA GLY A 122 5.31 -9.88 7.89
C GLY A 122 6.31 -11.02 7.67
N LEU A 123 7.58 -10.86 8.09
CA LEU A 123 8.63 -11.87 7.95
C LEU A 123 8.83 -12.74 9.20
N ASP A 124 8.42 -12.25 10.36
CA ASP A 124 8.67 -12.78 11.71
C ASP A 124 7.37 -13.30 12.35
N GLY A 125 6.65 -14.13 11.59
CA GLY A 125 5.27 -14.51 11.88
C GLY A 125 4.31 -13.70 11.02
N PHE A 126 3.32 -14.36 10.45
CA PHE A 126 2.51 -13.74 9.40
C PHE A 126 1.75 -12.50 9.89
N ASP A 127 1.25 -12.49 11.12
CA ASP A 127 0.49 -11.36 11.68
C ASP A 127 1.36 -10.30 12.38
N SER A 128 2.70 -10.41 12.32
CA SER A 128 3.62 -9.53 13.07
C SER A 128 3.51 -8.04 12.71
N TYR A 129 2.96 -7.74 11.55
CA TYR A 129 2.74 -6.36 11.08
C TYR A 129 1.58 -5.65 11.79
N HIS A 130 0.71 -6.38 12.50
CA HIS A 130 -0.31 -5.80 13.38
C HIS A 130 0.28 -5.29 14.71
N GLU A 131 1.53 -5.63 15.01
CA GLU A 131 2.25 -5.11 16.17
C GLU A 131 3.05 -3.86 15.78
N LYS A 132 3.36 -3.01 16.77
CA LYS A 132 4.17 -1.81 16.55
C LYS A 132 5.62 -2.21 16.27
N GLN A 133 6.08 -1.94 15.05
CA GLN A 133 7.43 -2.21 14.58
C GLN A 133 8.25 -0.91 14.50
N SER A 134 9.57 -1.05 14.35
CA SER A 134 10.48 0.10 14.16
C SER A 134 10.16 0.96 12.92
N TRP A 135 9.49 0.35 11.93
CA TRP A 135 9.09 1.02 10.69
C TRP A 135 7.69 1.62 10.75
N GLY A 136 6.85 1.23 11.71
CA GLY A 136 5.42 1.52 11.71
C GLY A 136 4.56 0.30 12.06
N THR A 137 3.33 0.25 11.55
CA THR A 137 2.39 -0.87 11.76
C THR A 137 1.25 -0.81 10.74
N ASP A 138 0.47 -1.87 10.61
CA ASP A 138 -0.86 -1.78 10.01
C ASP A 138 -1.79 -1.00 10.94
N ILE A 139 -2.35 0.10 10.43
CA ILE A 139 -3.11 1.04 11.23
C ILE A 139 -4.60 1.00 10.93
N LEU A 140 -5.07 0.43 9.82
CA LEU A 140 -6.48 0.51 9.44
C LEU A 140 -7.25 -0.75 9.83
N LYS A 141 -8.39 -0.58 10.51
CA LYS A 141 -9.33 -1.67 10.78
C LYS A 141 -10.55 -1.56 9.89
N VAL A 142 -10.68 -2.44 8.91
CA VAL A 142 -11.80 -2.41 7.95
C VAL A 142 -13.08 -3.09 8.45
N GLY A 143 -12.99 -4.11 9.30
CA GLY A 143 -14.19 -4.73 9.88
C GLY A 143 -15.24 -5.15 8.83
N LYS A 144 -16.42 -4.49 8.83
CA LYS A 144 -17.54 -4.75 7.90
C LYS A 144 -17.64 -3.76 6.72
N GLY A 145 -16.85 -2.68 6.74
CA GLY A 145 -16.86 -1.67 5.68
C GLY A 145 -15.95 -2.04 4.50
N LEU A 146 -15.79 -1.09 3.58
CA LEU A 146 -14.75 -1.06 2.57
C LEU A 146 -13.47 -0.46 3.17
N GLY A 147 -12.32 -1.05 2.85
CA GLY A 147 -11.04 -0.37 3.11
C GLY A 147 -10.91 0.90 2.27
N ILE A 148 -9.94 1.77 2.58
CA ILE A 148 -9.78 3.06 1.89
C ILE A 148 -9.58 2.87 0.38
N GLY A 149 -10.47 3.42 -0.44
CA GLY A 149 -10.34 3.35 -1.90
C GLY A 149 -10.54 1.94 -2.48
N SER A 150 -11.05 1.00 -1.69
CA SER A 150 -11.40 -0.36 -2.13
C SER A 150 -12.57 -0.33 -3.11
N ILE A 151 -12.70 -1.38 -3.92
CA ILE A 151 -13.84 -1.50 -4.85
C ILE A 151 -14.87 -2.46 -4.26
N GLY A 152 -16.13 -2.09 -4.39
CA GLY A 152 -17.30 -2.92 -4.12
C GLY A 152 -18.41 -2.65 -5.12
N ARG A 153 -19.55 -3.32 -4.92
CA ARG A 153 -20.77 -3.02 -5.66
C ARG A 153 -21.97 -2.98 -4.73
N GLU A 154 -22.67 -1.85 -4.69
CA GLU A 154 -23.88 -1.67 -3.91
C GLU A 154 -25.14 -1.75 -4.80
N VAL A 155 -25.97 -2.76 -4.55
CA VAL A 155 -27.28 -2.97 -5.21
C VAL A 155 -28.32 -3.19 -4.12
N ASP A 156 -29.44 -2.46 -4.17
CA ASP A 156 -30.54 -2.56 -3.21
C ASP A 156 -30.09 -2.50 -1.73
N HIS A 157 -29.21 -1.54 -1.42
CA HIS A 157 -28.61 -1.34 -0.09
C HIS A 157 -27.74 -2.49 0.42
N LYS A 158 -27.42 -3.47 -0.44
CA LYS A 158 -26.53 -4.58 -0.13
C LYS A 158 -25.18 -4.37 -0.79
N MET A 159 -24.12 -4.41 0.01
CA MET A 159 -22.74 -4.43 -0.48
C MET A 159 -22.35 -5.82 -0.96
N PHE A 160 -21.86 -5.91 -2.19
CA PHE A 160 -21.27 -7.10 -2.79
C PHE A 160 -19.76 -6.92 -2.92
N HIS A 161 -19.01 -7.84 -2.32
CA HIS A 161 -17.56 -7.94 -2.43
C HIS A 161 -17.18 -8.99 -3.49
N PHE A 162 -15.91 -9.42 -3.50
CA PHE A 162 -15.31 -10.29 -4.51
C PHE A 162 -15.48 -11.79 -4.17
N ARG A 163 -16.67 -12.18 -3.69
CA ARG A 163 -16.94 -13.57 -3.23
C ARG A 163 -16.98 -14.59 -4.36
N GLU A 164 -17.49 -14.20 -5.53
CA GLU A 164 -17.58 -15.05 -6.72
C GLU A 164 -16.80 -14.39 -7.86
N VAL A 165 -15.61 -14.89 -8.15
CA VAL A 165 -14.74 -14.47 -9.26
C VAL A 165 -14.16 -15.74 -9.90
N ASP A 166 -14.18 -15.85 -11.23
CA ASP A 166 -13.69 -17.06 -11.91
C ASP A 166 -12.17 -17.21 -11.78
N SER A 167 -11.45 -16.09 -11.93
CA SER A 167 -10.01 -16.04 -11.73
C SER A 167 -9.51 -14.61 -11.47
N THR A 168 -8.48 -14.52 -10.63
CA THR A 168 -7.81 -13.26 -10.29
C THR A 168 -6.34 -13.35 -10.69
N PHE A 169 -5.84 -12.32 -11.39
CA PHE A 169 -4.44 -12.17 -11.74
C PHE A 169 -3.92 -10.85 -11.19
N ALA A 170 -2.83 -10.89 -10.43
CA ALA A 170 -2.15 -9.71 -9.90
C ALA A 170 -0.75 -9.58 -10.49
N SER A 171 -0.28 -8.35 -10.69
CA SER A 171 1.09 -8.07 -11.11
C SER A 171 1.57 -6.75 -10.54
N VAL A 172 2.89 -6.60 -10.43
CA VAL A 172 3.54 -5.38 -9.93
C VAL A 172 4.56 -4.85 -10.90
N LYS A 173 4.71 -3.53 -10.93
CA LYS A 173 5.72 -2.84 -11.73
C LYS A 173 6.39 -1.78 -10.87
N ASN A 174 7.71 -1.75 -10.89
CA ASN A 174 8.52 -0.74 -10.24
C ASN A 174 9.34 0.02 -11.28
N THR A 175 9.30 1.34 -11.22
CA THR A 175 10.10 2.24 -12.06
C THR A 175 10.75 3.30 -11.19
N GLU A 176 11.67 4.09 -11.75
CA GLU A 176 12.25 5.24 -11.04
C GLU A 176 11.21 6.31 -10.66
N LYS A 177 10.08 6.38 -11.38
CA LYS A 177 9.07 7.45 -11.24
C LYS A 177 7.84 7.05 -10.43
N SER A 178 7.54 5.76 -10.38
CA SER A 178 6.35 5.22 -9.73
C SER A 178 6.45 3.72 -9.52
N SER A 179 5.60 3.20 -8.63
CA SER A 179 5.34 1.77 -8.49
C SER A 179 3.85 1.51 -8.61
N SER A 180 3.48 0.36 -9.18
CA SER A 180 2.08 0.03 -9.38
C SER A 180 1.76 -1.44 -9.12
N VAL A 181 0.49 -1.66 -8.77
CA VAL A 181 -0.18 -2.95 -8.69
C VAL A 181 -1.30 -2.96 -9.74
N LEU A 182 -1.35 -4.01 -10.55
CA LEU A 182 -2.44 -4.25 -11.50
C LEU A 182 -3.13 -5.56 -11.13
N VAL A 183 -4.45 -5.51 -10.94
CA VAL A 183 -5.28 -6.69 -10.69
C VAL A 183 -6.37 -6.81 -11.76
N ASN A 184 -6.52 -8.02 -12.31
CA ASN A 184 -7.57 -8.37 -13.25
C ASN A 184 -8.46 -9.44 -12.62
N TYR A 185 -9.73 -9.12 -12.42
CA TYR A 185 -10.77 -10.03 -11.95
C TYR A 185 -11.62 -10.44 -13.15
N TYR A 186 -11.61 -11.72 -13.48
CA TYR A 186 -12.44 -12.26 -14.55
C TYR A 186 -13.69 -12.90 -13.98
N GLY A 187 -14.84 -12.56 -14.56
CA GLY A 187 -16.11 -13.14 -14.18
C GLY A 187 -16.57 -12.83 -12.76
N TRP A 188 -16.31 -11.62 -12.26
CA TRP A 188 -16.85 -11.13 -10.99
C TRP A 188 -18.37 -11.11 -11.03
N LYS A 189 -18.99 -11.95 -10.19
CA LYS A 189 -20.44 -12.17 -10.18
C LYS A 189 -21.09 -11.51 -8.98
N THR A 190 -22.01 -10.60 -9.26
CA THR A 190 -22.75 -9.82 -8.25
C THR A 190 -24.17 -9.59 -8.72
N ALA A 191 -25.15 -9.67 -7.82
CA ALA A 191 -26.57 -9.43 -8.12
C ALA A 191 -27.11 -10.13 -9.39
N GLY A 192 -26.61 -11.32 -9.74
CA GLY A 192 -27.02 -12.08 -10.93
C GLY A 192 -26.31 -11.69 -12.23
N GLU A 193 -25.48 -10.65 -12.22
CA GLU A 193 -24.65 -10.23 -13.34
C GLU A 193 -23.20 -10.71 -13.17
N LYS A 194 -22.46 -10.77 -14.28
CA LYS A 194 -21.08 -11.24 -14.32
C LYS A 194 -20.26 -10.35 -15.24
N VAL A 195 -19.20 -9.74 -14.70
CA VAL A 195 -18.36 -8.76 -15.41
C VAL A 195 -16.89 -9.04 -15.16
N ASP A 196 -16.02 -8.59 -16.05
CA ASP A 196 -14.60 -8.47 -15.75
C ASP A 196 -14.32 -7.07 -15.18
N LEU A 197 -13.38 -6.98 -14.25
CA LEU A 197 -12.92 -5.73 -13.65
C LEU A 197 -11.39 -5.67 -13.64
N THR A 198 -10.83 -4.57 -14.12
CA THR A 198 -9.41 -4.24 -13.97
C THR A 198 -9.27 -3.12 -12.94
N SER A 199 -8.29 -3.25 -12.06
CA SER A 199 -7.91 -2.28 -11.03
C SER A 199 -6.40 -2.02 -11.13
N GLU A 200 -6.02 -0.77 -11.40
CA GLU A 200 -4.64 -0.31 -11.41
C GLU A 200 -4.42 0.72 -10.30
N LEU A 201 -3.47 0.42 -9.40
CA LEU A 201 -3.08 1.23 -8.26
C LEU A 201 -1.67 1.75 -8.51
N GLU A 202 -1.47 3.06 -8.59
CA GLU A 202 -0.16 3.67 -8.83
C GLU A 202 0.21 4.66 -7.73
N ILE A 203 1.44 4.55 -7.22
CA ILE A 203 2.00 5.43 -6.19
C ILE A 203 3.29 6.10 -6.67
N TYR A 204 3.52 7.34 -6.23
CA TYR A 204 4.62 8.19 -6.66
C TYR A 204 5.51 8.63 -5.49
N PRO A 205 6.78 8.99 -5.75
CA PRO A 205 7.71 9.53 -4.75
C PRO A 205 7.13 10.71 -3.97
N ASP A 206 7.34 10.71 -2.65
CA ASP A 206 6.93 11.77 -1.73
C ASP A 206 5.40 12.03 -1.67
N LYS A 207 4.58 11.15 -2.24
CA LYS A 207 3.11 11.26 -2.22
C LYS A 207 2.50 10.34 -1.17
N ARG A 208 1.40 10.80 -0.56
CA ARG A 208 0.52 9.97 0.28
C ARG A 208 -0.59 9.30 -0.52
N TYR A 209 -0.92 9.83 -1.68
CA TYR A 209 -2.01 9.31 -2.48
C TYR A 209 -1.59 8.13 -3.36
N THR A 210 -2.56 7.25 -3.60
CA THR A 210 -2.56 6.26 -4.68
C THR A 210 -3.55 6.74 -5.74
N LYS A 211 -3.12 6.74 -7.00
CA LYS A 211 -4.02 6.89 -8.15
C LYS A 211 -4.64 5.52 -8.43
N HIS A 212 -5.96 5.43 -8.35
CA HIS A 212 -6.71 4.20 -8.61
C HIS A 212 -7.51 4.35 -9.89
N THR A 213 -7.20 3.53 -10.89
CA THR A 213 -7.96 3.46 -12.14
C THR A 213 -8.69 2.12 -12.20
N ILE A 214 -10.00 2.16 -12.40
CA ILE A 214 -10.83 0.96 -12.58
C ILE A 214 -11.49 0.95 -13.95
N GLN A 215 -11.73 -0.25 -14.48
CA GLN A 215 -12.50 -0.42 -15.70
C GLN A 215 -13.28 -1.72 -15.63
N THR A 216 -14.54 -1.69 -16.06
CA THR A 216 -15.39 -2.89 -16.17
C THR A 216 -15.61 -3.24 -17.65
N SER A 217 -15.77 -4.53 -17.95
CA SER A 217 -16.03 -5.01 -19.32
C SER A 217 -17.41 -4.61 -19.85
N THR A 218 -18.34 -4.33 -18.95
CA THR A 218 -19.73 -3.93 -19.25
C THR A 218 -20.14 -2.85 -18.27
N ALA A 219 -20.87 -1.84 -18.73
CA ALA A 219 -21.40 -0.80 -17.87
C ALA A 219 -22.28 -1.42 -16.77
N LEU A 220 -21.87 -1.27 -15.51
CA LEU A 220 -22.47 -1.94 -14.37
C LEU A 220 -22.96 -0.92 -13.34
N GLU A 221 -24.22 -1.04 -12.95
CA GLU A 221 -24.80 -0.23 -11.87
C GLU A 221 -24.23 -0.60 -10.51
N GLY A 222 -24.05 0.40 -9.64
CA GLY A 222 -23.71 0.17 -8.24
C GLY A 222 -22.22 0.00 -7.95
N VAL A 223 -21.33 0.01 -8.93
CA VAL A 223 -19.87 -0.02 -8.67
C VAL A 223 -19.50 1.19 -7.81
N CYS A 224 -18.80 0.96 -6.72
CA CYS A 224 -18.47 2.01 -5.76
C CYS A 224 -17.09 1.83 -5.16
N THR A 225 -16.57 2.94 -4.63
CA THR A 225 -15.44 2.98 -3.69
C THR A 225 -15.84 3.71 -2.43
N GLY A 226 -14.98 3.78 -1.41
CA GLY A 226 -15.32 4.52 -0.20
C GLY A 226 -14.25 4.56 0.88
N ILE A 227 -14.61 5.25 1.95
CA ILE A 227 -13.88 5.34 3.21
C ILE A 227 -14.74 4.69 4.29
N ILE A 228 -14.19 3.73 5.01
CA ILE A 228 -14.86 3.18 6.19
C ILE A 228 -15.23 4.28 7.19
N ASN A 229 -16.45 4.19 7.72
CA ASN A 229 -16.95 5.09 8.75
C ASN A 229 -16.62 4.58 10.15
N HIS A 230 -15.61 5.19 10.79
CA HIS A 230 -15.26 4.96 12.20
C HIS A 230 -15.94 5.91 13.19
N GLY A 231 -16.92 6.71 12.75
CA GLY A 231 -17.62 7.67 13.60
C GLY A 231 -16.80 8.91 13.97
N VAL A 232 -15.77 9.22 13.17
CA VAL A 232 -14.97 10.45 13.30
C VAL A 232 -15.52 11.57 12.40
N ASN A 233 -14.90 12.75 12.44
CA ASN A 233 -15.34 13.89 11.65
C ASN A 233 -15.28 13.58 10.14
N TYR A 234 -16.33 13.94 9.42
CA TYR A 234 -16.46 13.83 7.96
C TYR A 234 -16.37 15.22 7.31
N PHE A 235 -15.73 15.28 6.15
CA PHE A 235 -15.54 16.50 5.37
C PHE A 235 -15.79 16.22 3.89
N GLU A 236 -16.35 17.22 3.20
CA GLU A 236 -16.57 17.20 1.77
C GLU A 236 -16.31 18.59 1.20
N LYS A 237 -15.68 18.67 0.03
CA LYS A 237 -15.41 19.95 -0.63
C LYS A 237 -15.26 19.76 -2.14
N ASP A 238 -15.76 20.75 -2.87
CA ASP A 238 -15.65 20.86 -4.32
C ASP A 238 -14.52 21.82 -4.74
N SER A 239 -13.94 21.56 -5.91
CA SER A 239 -12.99 22.46 -6.57
C SER A 239 -13.71 23.71 -7.09
N GLU A 240 -12.98 24.81 -7.27
CA GLU A 240 -13.55 26.09 -7.74
C GLU A 240 -14.27 25.98 -9.08
N ASN A 241 -13.77 25.13 -9.99
CA ASN A 241 -14.37 24.88 -11.29
C ASN A 241 -15.47 23.80 -11.30
N ASP A 242 -15.83 23.26 -10.13
CA ASP A 242 -16.87 22.24 -9.93
C ASP A 242 -16.62 20.89 -10.67
N LYS A 243 -15.38 20.61 -11.08
CA LYS A 243 -15.03 19.35 -11.77
C LYS A 243 -14.62 18.24 -10.81
N TRP A 244 -13.92 18.59 -9.74
CA TRP A 244 -13.39 17.64 -8.77
C TRP A 244 -13.99 17.91 -7.40
N GLY A 245 -14.07 16.87 -6.59
CA GLY A 245 -14.38 16.98 -5.17
C GLY A 245 -13.55 16.00 -4.37
N TYR A 246 -13.58 16.14 -3.04
CA TYR A 246 -13.13 15.11 -2.13
C TYR A 246 -14.16 14.79 -1.06
N ILE A 247 -14.14 13.54 -0.60
CA ILE A 247 -14.68 13.14 0.70
C ILE A 247 -13.49 12.79 1.60
N ALA A 248 -13.58 13.10 2.90
CA ALA A 248 -12.51 12.84 3.83
C ALA A 248 -13.02 12.58 5.26
N THR A 249 -12.20 11.86 6.04
CA THR A 249 -12.42 11.67 7.48
C THR A 249 -11.16 12.01 8.25
N TYR A 250 -11.31 12.53 9.47
CA TYR A 250 -10.19 12.79 10.38
C TYR A 250 -10.58 12.58 11.84
N GLY A 251 -9.72 11.88 12.59
CA GLY A 251 -9.84 11.68 14.03
C GLY A 251 -9.15 10.40 14.47
N VAL A 252 -9.47 9.94 15.68
CA VAL A 252 -8.96 8.68 16.23
C VAL A 252 -9.63 7.51 15.51
N GLN A 253 -8.96 6.97 14.48
CA GLN A 253 -9.52 5.94 13.60
C GLN A 253 -8.50 4.88 13.15
N THR A 254 -7.50 4.61 13.99
CA THR A 254 -6.50 3.56 13.77
C THR A 254 -6.60 2.43 14.80
N LEU A 255 -5.95 1.30 14.52
CA LEU A 255 -5.88 0.12 15.41
C LEU A 255 -5.17 0.41 16.74
N VAL A 256 -4.20 1.31 16.71
CA VAL A 256 -3.61 1.99 17.87
C VAL A 256 -4.31 3.34 17.96
N PRO A 257 -4.82 3.84 19.11
CA PRO A 257 -5.74 4.99 19.17
C PRO A 257 -5.08 6.35 18.87
N ASP A 258 -4.54 6.48 17.66
CA ASP A 258 -3.89 7.65 17.07
C ASP A 258 -4.83 8.32 16.04
N ASN A 259 -4.56 9.57 15.69
CA ASN A 259 -5.24 10.25 14.61
C ASN A 259 -4.79 9.79 13.22
N LEU A 260 -5.76 9.61 12.33
CA LEU A 260 -5.54 9.34 10.91
C LEU A 260 -6.48 10.22 10.10
N GLY A 261 -5.95 10.83 9.04
CA GLY A 261 -6.75 11.41 7.96
C GLY A 261 -6.88 10.44 6.80
N MET A 262 -8.09 10.22 6.29
CA MET A 262 -8.33 9.48 5.05
C MET A 262 -9.09 10.36 4.06
N ALA A 263 -8.80 10.28 2.77
CA ALA A 263 -9.51 11.05 1.76
C ALA A 263 -9.59 10.30 0.43
N ILE A 264 -10.64 10.61 -0.35
CA ILE A 264 -10.79 10.22 -1.74
C ILE A 264 -11.14 11.45 -2.58
N PHE A 265 -10.36 11.73 -3.61
CA PHE A 265 -10.62 12.73 -4.64
C PHE A 265 -11.21 12.07 -5.88
N TYR A 266 -12.25 12.68 -6.44
CA TYR A 266 -12.99 12.13 -7.57
C TYR A 266 -13.47 13.22 -8.52
N GLU A 267 -13.64 12.87 -9.79
CA GLU A 267 -14.29 13.74 -10.76
C GLU A 267 -15.81 13.66 -10.58
N LYS A 268 -16.48 14.78 -10.30
CA LYS A 268 -17.92 14.84 -9.96
C LYS A 268 -18.81 14.31 -11.08
N ALA A 269 -18.36 14.40 -12.32
CA ALA A 269 -19.09 13.86 -13.45
C ALA A 269 -19.20 12.31 -13.40
N THR A 270 -18.28 11.64 -12.71
CA THR A 270 -18.12 10.17 -12.71
C THR A 270 -18.79 9.47 -11.53
N ALA A 271 -19.02 10.16 -10.41
CA ALA A 271 -19.49 9.55 -9.17
C ALA A 271 -20.44 10.45 -8.39
N GLU A 272 -21.27 9.82 -7.57
CA GLU A 272 -22.15 10.47 -6.60
C GLU A 272 -21.75 10.05 -5.18
N VAL A 273 -21.70 11.00 -4.26
CA VAL A 273 -21.45 10.74 -2.83
C VAL A 273 -22.69 10.12 -2.21
N LYS A 274 -22.49 9.07 -1.40
CA LYS A 274 -23.57 8.39 -0.69
C LYS A 274 -23.08 7.88 0.66
N GLU A 275 -23.93 7.96 1.69
CA GLU A 275 -23.69 7.27 2.95
C GLU A 275 -24.18 5.82 2.86
N GLY A 276 -23.28 4.87 3.09
CA GLY A 276 -23.57 3.44 3.24
C GLY A 276 -23.71 3.06 4.72
N GLU A 277 -24.06 1.80 5.00
CA GLU A 277 -24.23 1.31 6.38
C GLU A 277 -22.94 1.41 7.22
N PHE A 278 -21.78 1.19 6.60
CA PHE A 278 -20.47 1.18 7.26
C PHE A 278 -19.45 2.12 6.62
N ASP A 279 -19.84 2.91 5.61
CA ASP A 279 -18.91 3.58 4.71
C ASP A 279 -19.45 4.93 4.22
N TYR A 280 -18.55 5.87 3.97
CA TYR A 280 -18.80 7.00 3.07
C TYR A 280 -18.40 6.57 1.66
N LEU A 281 -19.38 6.43 0.78
CA LEU A 281 -19.24 5.85 -0.55
C LEU A 281 -19.20 6.92 -1.66
N LEU A 282 -18.46 6.58 -2.71
CA LEU A 282 -18.58 7.17 -4.04
C LEU A 282 -19.14 6.11 -4.96
N LYS A 283 -20.39 6.27 -5.40
CA LYS A 283 -21.04 5.38 -6.35
C LYS A 283 -20.80 5.90 -7.77
N PHE A 284 -20.10 5.12 -8.59
CA PHE A 284 -19.78 5.49 -9.95
C PHE A 284 -20.99 5.35 -10.88
N LYS A 285 -21.09 6.23 -11.87
CA LYS A 285 -22.03 6.09 -12.97
C LYS A 285 -21.63 4.88 -13.82
N PRO A 286 -22.59 4.07 -14.32
CA PRO A 286 -22.27 2.93 -15.17
C PRO A 286 -21.50 3.35 -16.42
N THR A 287 -20.38 2.68 -16.66
CA THR A 287 -19.52 2.99 -17.80
C THR A 287 -18.59 1.81 -18.09
N THR A 288 -18.14 1.71 -19.34
CA THR A 288 -17.02 0.85 -19.75
C THR A 288 -15.71 1.62 -19.93
N ASN A 289 -15.77 2.96 -19.83
CA ASN A 289 -14.57 3.78 -19.85
C ASN A 289 -13.83 3.67 -18.51
N PRO A 290 -12.50 3.77 -18.50
CA PRO A 290 -11.74 3.83 -17.26
C PRO A 290 -12.21 5.00 -16.38
N VAL A 291 -12.36 4.75 -15.08
CA VAL A 291 -12.65 5.77 -14.06
C VAL A 291 -11.42 5.90 -13.18
N THR A 292 -10.91 7.12 -13.02
CA THR A 292 -9.75 7.43 -12.18
C THR A 292 -10.17 8.24 -10.98
N PHE A 293 -9.68 7.86 -9.81
CA PHE A 293 -9.80 8.62 -8.57
C PHE A 293 -8.49 8.50 -7.77
N TYR A 294 -8.36 9.27 -6.69
CA TYR A 294 -7.17 9.24 -5.84
C TYR A 294 -7.59 9.02 -4.39
N PHE A 295 -6.95 8.10 -3.68
CA PHE A 295 -7.17 7.94 -2.25
C PHE A 295 -5.87 8.09 -1.46
N LEU A 296 -5.95 8.48 -0.19
CA LEU A 296 -4.77 8.63 0.66
C LEU A 296 -5.07 8.38 2.14
N GLY A 297 -4.00 8.05 2.88
CA GLY A 297 -3.93 8.09 4.34
C GLY A 297 -2.83 9.04 4.83
N ALA A 298 -3.10 9.74 5.94
CA ALA A 298 -2.15 10.63 6.63
C ALA A 298 -2.19 10.34 8.14
N TRP A 299 -1.26 9.51 8.62
CA TRP A 299 -1.20 9.09 10.01
C TRP A 299 -0.38 10.08 10.86
N GLU A 300 -0.85 10.41 12.06
CA GLU A 300 -0.17 11.40 12.90
C GLU A 300 1.20 10.94 13.40
N GLN A 301 1.55 9.65 13.34
CA GLN A 301 2.91 9.19 13.70
C GLN A 301 3.88 9.21 12.51
N GLU A 302 3.42 9.64 11.33
CA GLU A 302 4.28 9.79 10.16
C GLU A 302 5.43 10.76 10.45
N LYS A 303 6.66 10.36 10.10
CA LYS A 303 7.85 11.20 10.31
C LYS A 303 7.74 12.50 9.51
N ASP A 304 7.83 13.62 10.22
CA ASP A 304 7.67 14.98 9.66
C ASP A 304 6.37 15.13 8.85
N GLY A 305 5.32 14.39 9.24
CA GLY A 305 4.03 14.33 8.56
C GLY A 305 2.97 15.23 9.17
N ILE A 306 1.73 15.04 8.71
CA ILE A 306 0.53 15.79 9.14
C ILE A 306 0.10 15.32 10.52
N LYS A 307 -0.07 16.23 11.47
CA LYS A 307 -0.38 15.92 12.89
C LYS A 307 -1.75 16.40 13.34
N THR A 308 -2.35 17.33 12.60
CA THR A 308 -3.61 17.97 12.99
C THR A 308 -4.64 17.96 11.87
N GLN A 309 -5.91 18.09 12.25
CA GLN A 309 -7.02 18.22 11.29
C GLN A 309 -6.84 19.44 10.38
N GLU A 310 -6.37 20.57 10.92
CA GLU A 310 -6.15 21.80 10.14
C GLU A 310 -5.07 21.59 9.06
N GLU A 311 -3.93 20.99 9.44
CA GLU A 311 -2.87 20.62 8.49
C GLU A 311 -3.36 19.64 7.44
N PHE A 312 -4.20 18.67 7.84
CA PHE A 312 -4.80 17.71 6.92
C PHE A 312 -5.72 18.37 5.90
N LEU A 313 -6.67 19.19 6.34
CA LEU A 313 -7.60 19.89 5.44
C LEU A 313 -6.85 20.85 4.51
N LYS A 314 -5.84 21.56 5.03
CA LYS A 314 -4.96 22.40 4.21
C LYS A 314 -4.21 21.58 3.15
N TYR A 315 -3.73 20.38 3.51
CA TYR A 315 -3.09 19.49 2.56
C TYR A 315 -4.08 19.02 1.46
N LEU A 316 -5.31 18.66 1.83
CA LEU A 316 -6.34 18.27 0.86
C LEU A 316 -6.71 19.41 -0.08
N ASP A 317 -6.87 20.62 0.45
CA ASP A 317 -7.18 21.82 -0.32
C ASP A 317 -6.09 22.09 -1.37
N ASN A 318 -4.81 21.98 -1.00
CA ASN A 318 -3.70 22.11 -1.95
C ASN A 318 -3.74 21.03 -3.05
N GLN A 319 -4.13 19.78 -2.73
CA GLN A 319 -4.29 18.73 -3.75
C GLN A 319 -5.49 19.05 -4.67
N LEU A 320 -6.59 19.54 -4.11
CA LEU A 320 -7.79 19.91 -4.86
C LEU A 320 -7.51 21.07 -5.83
N GLU A 321 -6.68 22.06 -5.43
CA GLU A 321 -6.22 23.15 -6.32
C GLU A 321 -5.39 22.64 -7.50
N LEU A 322 -4.54 21.64 -7.29
CA LEU A 322 -3.79 20.99 -8.37
C LEU A 322 -4.73 20.28 -9.35
N LEU A 323 -5.74 19.56 -8.84
CA LEU A 323 -6.77 18.93 -9.67
C LEU A 323 -7.60 19.96 -10.43
N ASN A 324 -7.99 21.06 -9.77
CA ASN A 324 -8.71 22.18 -10.37
C ASN A 324 -7.96 22.76 -11.60
N THR A 325 -6.63 22.83 -11.50
CA THR A 325 -5.77 23.46 -12.52
C THR A 325 -5.33 22.47 -13.61
N ASN A 326 -4.89 21.27 -13.23
CA ASN A 326 -4.19 20.34 -14.09
C ASN A 326 -5.00 19.10 -14.47
N ASN A 327 -6.14 18.87 -13.80
CA ASN A 327 -6.97 17.66 -13.92
C ASN A 327 -6.27 16.35 -13.49
N VAL A 328 -5.08 16.43 -12.90
CA VAL A 328 -4.27 15.31 -12.37
C VAL A 328 -3.40 15.79 -11.19
N LEU A 329 -3.01 14.90 -10.29
CA LEU A 329 -2.14 15.20 -9.13
C LEU A 329 -0.63 15.00 -9.36
N ASN A 330 -0.22 14.44 -10.51
CA ASN A 330 1.16 13.99 -10.76
C ASN A 330 1.85 14.72 -11.92
#